data_AF-A0A7Y1T1N2-F1
#
_entry.id   AF-A0A7Y1T1N2-F1
#
_cell.length_a   1.000
_cell.length_b   1.000
_cell.length_c   1.000
_cell.angle_alpha   90.00
_cell.angle_beta   90.00
_cell.angle_gamma   90.00
#
_symmetry.space_group_name_H-M   'P 1'
#
loop_
_entity.id
_entity.type
_entity.pdbx_description
1 polymer ?
#
loop_
_entity_poly.entity_id
_entity_poly.type
_entity_poly.pdbx_seq_one_letter_code
_entity_poly.pdbx_strand_id
1 'polypeptide(L)'
;MDWWILELITVGVLIAALLVLGPLIKRFGRSYAADVFRANPRTGKSYIVLMDIAYYLIFTAFILFTTHFEPDTGWADTVGADQLRGETVRLGGMLLLMGVLHGANVLSLPIVGRLLGLSRRMEDDTGQPEIA
;
A
#
# COMPACT_ATOMS: atom_id res chain seq x y z
N MET A 1 0.79 2.82 35.80
CA MET A 1 0.86 3.47 34.47
C MET A 1 -0.42 3.08 33.79
N ASP A 2 -1.24 4.05 33.43
CA ASP A 2 -2.53 3.77 32.84
C ASP A 2 -2.35 3.09 31.48
N TRP A 3 -3.22 2.13 31.15
CA TRP A 3 -3.12 1.30 29.96
C TRP A 3 -2.97 2.15 28.67
N TRP A 4 -3.67 3.29 28.61
CA TRP A 4 -3.69 4.17 27.46
C TRP A 4 -2.31 4.80 27.18
N ILE A 5 -1.45 4.97 28.18
CA ILE A 5 -0.12 5.54 27.98
C ILE A 5 0.75 4.57 27.18
N LEU A 6 0.71 3.27 27.53
CA LEU A 6 1.46 2.25 26.81
C LEU A 6 0.94 2.11 25.37
N GLU A 7 -0.38 2.22 25.19
CA GLU A 7 -1.02 2.20 23.88
C GLU A 7 -0.57 3.37 23.01
N LEU A 8 -0.58 4.60 23.53
CA LEU A 8 -0.11 5.79 22.81
C LEU A 8 1.37 5.70 22.43
N ILE A 9 2.21 5.19 23.34
CA ILE A 9 3.63 4.96 23.05
C ILE A 9 3.77 3.94 21.92
N THR A 10 3.04 2.82 22.00
CA THR A 10 3.10 1.75 21.01
C THR A 10 2.66 2.24 19.63
N VAL A 11 1.51 2.92 19.54
CA VAL A 11 1.02 3.53 18.30
C VAL A 11 2.03 4.56 17.77
N GLY A 12 2.59 5.41 18.63
CA GLY A 12 3.61 6.37 18.26
C GLY A 12 4.87 5.70 17.68
N VAL A 13 5.34 4.62 18.28
CA VAL A 13 6.47 3.82 17.80
C VAL A 13 6.15 3.17 16.45
N LEU A 14 4.94 2.60 16.27
CA LEU A 14 4.52 2.01 15.00
C LEU A 14 4.46 3.05 13.88
N ILE A 15 3.90 4.23 14.15
CA ILE A 15 3.87 5.35 13.20
C ILE A 15 5.29 5.80 12.87
N ALA A 16 6.15 5.98 13.87
CA ALA A 16 7.54 6.37 13.65
C ALA A 16 8.29 5.34 12.81
N ALA A 17 8.12 4.05 13.12
CA ALA A 17 8.69 2.96 12.33
C ALA A 17 8.18 2.99 10.89
N LEU A 18 6.89 3.20 10.67
CA LEU A 18 6.29 3.31 9.34
C LEU A 18 6.88 4.47 8.53
N LEU A 19 7.00 5.65 9.15
CA LEU A 19 7.53 6.85 8.51
C LEU A 19 9.05 6.79 8.25
N VAL A 20 9.79 6.04 9.05
CA VAL A 20 11.25 5.85 8.87
C VAL A 20 11.54 4.73 7.88
N LEU A 21 10.86 3.59 7.99
CA LEU A 21 11.08 2.42 7.14
C LEU A 21 10.57 2.63 5.71
N GLY A 22 9.45 3.35 5.52
CA GLY A 22 8.90 3.63 4.20
C GLY A 22 9.93 4.22 3.22
N PRO A 23 10.58 5.36 3.55
CA PRO A 23 11.66 5.93 2.74
C PRO A 23 12.87 5.02 2.54
N LEU A 24 13.21 4.19 3.53
CA LEU A 24 14.33 3.25 3.44
C LEU A 24 14.02 2.12 2.44
N ILE A 25 12.83 1.51 2.51
CA ILE A 25 12.37 0.50 1.56
C ILE A 25 12.31 1.09 0.14
N LYS A 26 11.77 2.31 0.02
CA LYS A 26 11.73 3.06 -1.24
C LYS A 26 13.10 3.25 -1.87
N ARG A 27 14.15 3.45 -1.07
CA ARG A 27 15.53 3.59 -1.56
C ARG A 27 16.00 2.34 -2.29
N PHE A 28 15.70 1.15 -1.76
CA PHE A 28 16.02 -0.11 -2.41
C PHE A 28 15.19 -0.36 -3.67
N GLY A 29 13.90 0.01 -3.64
CA GLY A 29 13.02 -0.09 -4.82
C GLY A 29 13.44 0.81 -5.99
N ARG A 30 14.14 1.93 -5.73
CA ARG A 30 14.55 2.89 -6.75
C ARG A 30 15.55 2.31 -7.75
N SER A 31 16.54 1.54 -7.30
CA SER A 31 17.51 0.91 -8.22
C SER A 31 16.80 -0.12 -9.11
N TYR A 32 15.96 -0.95 -8.51
CA TYR A 32 15.17 -1.94 -9.25
C TYR A 32 14.25 -1.28 -10.30
N ALA A 33 13.53 -0.22 -9.94
CA ALA A 33 12.67 0.49 -10.88
C ALA A 33 13.47 1.18 -11.99
N ALA A 34 14.69 1.65 -11.72
CA ALA A 34 15.55 2.23 -12.75
C ALA A 34 15.93 1.19 -13.82
N ASP A 35 16.11 -0.07 -13.43
CA ASP A 35 16.37 -1.16 -14.37
C ASP A 35 15.12 -1.58 -15.13
N VAL A 36 13.99 -1.78 -14.44
CA VAL A 36 12.73 -2.22 -15.06
C VAL A 36 12.13 -1.15 -15.99
N PHE A 37 12.19 0.12 -15.58
CA PHE A 37 11.65 1.25 -16.33
C PHE A 37 12.74 2.07 -17.01
N ARG A 38 13.86 1.44 -17.38
CA ARG A 38 15.02 2.12 -18.01
C ARG A 38 14.64 2.95 -19.24
N ALA A 39 13.70 2.45 -20.04
CA ALA A 39 13.21 3.14 -21.24
C ALA A 39 12.31 4.36 -20.94
N ASN A 40 11.69 4.42 -19.75
CA ASN A 40 10.79 5.50 -19.34
C ASN A 40 10.93 5.82 -17.83
N PRO A 41 12.01 6.52 -17.42
CA PRO A 41 12.30 6.77 -16.00
C PRO A 41 11.20 7.53 -15.24
N ARG A 42 10.46 8.41 -15.94
CA ARG A 42 9.33 9.15 -15.35
C ARG A 42 8.23 8.20 -14.86
N THR A 43 7.92 7.17 -15.63
CA THR A 43 6.92 6.16 -15.26
C THR A 43 7.40 5.33 -14.07
N GLY A 44 8.67 4.95 -14.03
CA GLY A 44 9.24 4.23 -12.89
C GLY A 44 9.19 5.04 -11.58
N LYS A 45 9.43 6.35 -11.64
CA LYS A 45 9.28 7.25 -10.48
C LYS A 45 7.83 7.30 -9.99
N SER A 46 6.87 7.48 -10.90
CA SER A 46 5.44 7.51 -10.55
C SER A 46 4.96 6.16 -10.00
N TYR A 47 5.42 5.05 -10.60
CA TYR A 47 5.09 3.70 -10.16
C TYR A 47 5.48 3.46 -8.70
N ILE A 48 6.70 3.85 -8.30
CA ILE A 48 7.13 3.75 -6.90
C ILE A 48 6.24 4.58 -5.97
N VAL A 49 5.88 5.81 -6.37
CA VAL A 49 4.99 6.66 -5.55
C VAL A 49 3.61 6.04 -5.40
N LEU A 50 3.06 5.44 -6.46
CA LEU A 50 1.77 4.75 -6.39
C LEU A 50 1.85 3.53 -5.47
N MET A 51 2.94 2.77 -5.50
CA MET A 51 3.16 1.65 -4.58
C MET A 51 3.32 2.08 -3.12
N ASP A 52 3.96 3.23 -2.86
CA ASP A 52 4.06 3.80 -1.50
C ASP A 52 2.66 4.05 -0.90
N ILE A 53 1.68 4.48 -1.71
CA ILE A 53 0.31 4.70 -1.23
C ILE A 53 -0.29 3.39 -0.71
N ALA A 54 -0.19 2.30 -1.47
CA ALA A 54 -0.67 0.99 -1.02
C ALA A 54 0.01 0.56 0.29
N TYR A 55 1.31 0.79 0.39
CA TYR A 55 2.10 0.49 1.58
C TYR A 55 1.55 1.23 2.80
N TYR A 56 1.42 2.56 2.75
CA TYR A 56 0.91 3.31 3.90
C TYR A 56 -0.53 2.94 4.27
N LEU A 57 -1.40 2.66 3.30
CA LEU A 57 -2.78 2.22 3.55
C LEU A 57 -2.82 0.91 4.34
N ILE A 58 -2.03 -0.09 3.93
CA ILE A 58 -2.00 -1.41 4.57
C ILE A 58 -1.41 -1.32 5.98
N PHE A 59 -0.31 -0.60 6.17
CA PHE A 59 0.30 -0.46 7.50
C PHE A 59 -0.54 0.40 8.45
N THR A 60 -1.21 1.44 7.94
CA THR A 60 -2.17 2.20 8.76
C THR A 60 -3.33 1.31 9.18
N ALA A 61 -3.87 0.49 8.27
CA ALA A 61 -4.90 -0.48 8.61
C ALA A 61 -4.45 -1.47 9.70
N PHE A 62 -3.22 -1.97 9.60
CA PHE A 62 -2.63 -2.83 10.63
C PHE A 62 -2.62 -2.14 12.00
N ILE A 63 -2.13 -0.90 12.08
CA ILE A 63 -2.10 -0.12 13.34
C ILE A 63 -3.51 -0.01 13.94
N LEU A 64 -4.51 0.34 13.12
CA LEU A 64 -5.90 0.45 13.58
C LEU A 64 -6.46 -0.88 14.09
N PHE A 65 -6.17 -2.00 13.42
CA PHE A 65 -6.62 -3.32 13.86
C PHE A 65 -5.96 -3.82 15.13
N THR A 66 -4.73 -3.39 15.41
CA THR A 66 -4.00 -3.76 16.61
C THR A 66 -4.21 -2.80 17.77
N THR A 67 -4.88 -1.67 17.55
CA THR A 67 -5.12 -0.67 18.61
C THR A 67 -6.09 -1.24 19.65
N HIS A 68 -5.70 -1.19 20.92
CA HIS A 68 -6.53 -1.66 22.04
C HIS A 68 -7.40 -0.55 22.61
N PHE A 69 -8.64 -0.90 22.97
CA PHE A 69 -9.59 0.02 23.62
C PHE A 69 -10.12 -0.64 24.89
N GLU A 70 -9.81 -0.06 26.04
CA GLU A 70 -10.37 -0.48 27.33
C GLU A 70 -11.28 0.63 27.86
N PRO A 71 -12.50 0.32 28.33
CA PRO A 71 -13.34 1.32 28.98
C PRO A 71 -12.73 1.74 30.31
N ASP A 72 -12.52 3.05 30.50
CA ASP A 72 -12.17 3.59 31.80
C ASP A 72 -13.43 3.72 32.67
N THR A 73 -13.26 3.68 34.00
CA THR A 73 -14.32 3.82 34.98
C THR A 73 -15.01 5.18 34.85
N GLY A 74 -16.09 5.24 34.07
CA GLY A 74 -16.87 6.47 33.81
C GLY A 74 -17.33 6.70 32.38
N TRP A 75 -16.99 5.84 31.41
CA TRP A 75 -17.37 5.96 30.00
C TRP A 75 -18.86 5.70 29.68
N ALA A 76 -19.69 5.45 30.69
CA ALA A 76 -21.12 5.23 30.49
C ALA A 76 -21.84 6.58 30.34
N ASP A 77 -22.26 6.90 29.10
CA ASP A 77 -23.62 7.42 28.80
C ASP A 77 -23.85 7.80 27.32
N THR A 78 -22.81 7.93 26.46
CA THR A 78 -23.02 8.31 25.04
C THR A 78 -22.20 7.55 23.99
N VAL A 79 -20.89 7.37 24.17
CA VAL A 79 -20.02 6.63 23.23
C VAL A 79 -19.11 5.68 24.01
N GLY A 80 -19.31 4.38 23.84
CA GLY A 80 -18.56 3.33 24.54
C GLY A 80 -17.29 2.87 23.80
N ALA A 81 -16.40 2.20 24.53
CA ALA A 81 -15.19 1.59 23.97
C ALA A 81 -15.50 0.60 22.82
N ASP A 82 -16.60 -0.14 22.91
CA ASP A 82 -17.05 -1.06 21.86
C ASP A 82 -17.40 -0.33 20.56
N GLN A 83 -18.04 0.84 20.66
CA GLN A 83 -18.37 1.64 19.47
C GLN A 83 -17.10 2.19 18.81
N LEU A 84 -16.15 2.71 19.60
CA LEU A 84 -14.86 3.17 19.07
C LEU A 84 -14.06 2.03 18.43
N ARG A 85 -14.04 0.86 19.06
CA ARG A 85 -13.40 -0.34 18.50
C ARG A 85 -14.05 -0.73 17.18
N GLY A 86 -15.38 -0.73 17.13
CA GLY A 86 -16.16 -1.03 15.93
C GLY A 86 -15.82 -0.08 14.77
N GLU A 87 -15.85 1.23 15.00
CA GLU A 87 -15.54 2.22 13.96
C GLU A 87 -14.06 2.17 13.55
N THR A 88 -13.15 1.93 14.48
CA THR A 88 -11.72 1.76 14.20
C THR A 88 -11.48 0.56 13.28
N VAL A 89 -12.16 -0.57 13.53
CA VAL A 89 -12.10 -1.76 12.67
C VAL A 89 -12.69 -1.46 11.29
N ARG A 90 -13.78 -0.70 11.19
CA ARG A 90 -14.37 -0.33 9.89
C ARG A 90 -13.42 0.55 9.07
N LEU A 91 -12.79 1.54 9.70
CA LEU A 91 -11.77 2.38 9.07
C LEU A 91 -10.56 1.56 8.64
N GLY A 92 -10.03 0.70 9.52
CA GLY A 92 -8.93 -0.22 9.21
C GLY A 92 -9.27 -1.12 8.03
N GLY A 93 -10.47 -1.70 8.01
CA GLY A 93 -10.96 -2.54 6.91
C GLY A 93 -11.02 -1.80 5.58
N MET A 94 -11.54 -0.57 5.56
CA MET A 94 -11.57 0.25 4.35
C MET A 94 -10.17 0.57 3.83
N LEU A 95 -9.24 0.96 4.72
CA LEU A 95 -7.86 1.23 4.34
C LEU A 95 -7.15 -0.02 3.81
N LEU A 96 -7.36 -1.18 4.44
CA LEU A 96 -6.80 -2.44 3.97
C LEU A 96 -7.33 -2.81 2.59
N LEU A 97 -8.65 -2.79 2.39
CA LEU A 97 -9.27 -3.08 1.10
C LEU A 97 -8.74 -2.14 0.01
N MET A 98 -8.69 -0.84 0.30
CA MET A 98 -8.17 0.15 -0.64
C MET A 98 -6.70 -0.11 -0.97
N GLY A 99 -5.86 -0.37 0.03
CA GLY A 99 -4.43 -0.65 -0.15
C GLY A 99 -4.18 -1.90 -0.99
N VAL A 100 -4.91 -2.99 -0.72
CA VAL A 100 -4.81 -4.26 -1.47
C VAL A 100 -5.30 -4.08 -2.90
N LEU A 101 -6.49 -3.51 -3.11
CA LEU A 101 -7.06 -3.31 -4.44
C LEU A 101 -6.21 -2.35 -5.28
N HIS A 102 -5.73 -1.25 -4.68
CA HIS A 102 -4.83 -0.31 -5.34
C HIS A 102 -3.49 -0.99 -5.69
N GLY A 103 -2.89 -1.73 -4.77
CA GLY A 103 -1.66 -2.48 -5.01
C GLY A 103 -1.82 -3.48 -6.17
N ALA A 104 -2.90 -4.26 -6.16
CA ALA A 104 -3.22 -5.20 -7.24
C ALA A 104 -3.42 -4.47 -8.59
N ASN A 105 -4.12 -3.34 -8.59
CA ASN A 105 -4.34 -2.53 -9.79
C ASN A 105 -3.02 -1.96 -10.35
N VAL A 106 -2.13 -1.46 -9.49
CA VAL A 106 -0.82 -0.95 -9.93
C VAL A 106 0.09 -2.07 -10.44
N LEU A 107 0.05 -3.25 -9.81
CA LEU A 107 0.81 -4.42 -10.23
C LEU A 107 0.31 -5.04 -11.55
N SER A 108 -0.97 -4.86 -11.91
CA SER A 108 -1.53 -5.42 -13.14
C SER A 108 -1.08 -4.66 -14.39
N LEU A 109 -0.90 -3.33 -14.32
CA LEU A 109 -0.58 -2.48 -15.47
C LEU A 109 0.68 -2.91 -16.24
N PRO A 110 1.84 -3.19 -15.61
CA PRO A 110 3.03 -3.64 -16.32
C PRO A 110 2.86 -5.01 -16.97
N ILE A 111 2.06 -5.89 -16.36
CA ILE A 111 1.81 -7.25 -16.87
C ILE A 111 0.97 -7.17 -18.15
N VAL A 112 -0.14 -6.43 -18.11
CA VAL A 112 -1.02 -6.22 -19.27
C VAL A 112 -0.24 -5.54 -20.41
N GLY A 113 0.57 -4.52 -20.10
CA GLY A 113 1.41 -3.85 -21.10
C GLY A 113 2.40 -4.78 -21.80
N ARG A 114 3.02 -5.72 -21.05
CA ARG A 114 3.93 -6.72 -21.64
C ARG A 114 3.18 -7.72 -22.53
N LEU A 115 2.02 -8.20 -22.09
CA LEU A 115 1.23 -9.17 -22.86
C LEU A 115 0.75 -8.58 -24.20
N LEU A 116 0.23 -7.35 -24.20
CA LEU A 116 -0.20 -6.65 -25.42
C LEU A 116 0.98 -6.29 -26.34
N GLY A 117 2.15 -5.98 -25.78
CA GLY A 117 3.35 -5.74 -26.56
C GLY A 117 3.86 -6.99 -27.29
N LEU A 118 3.74 -8.16 -26.65
CA LEU A 118 4.09 -9.45 -27.24
C LEU A 118 3.12 -9.84 -28.36
N SER A 119 1.82 -9.66 -28.17
CA SER A 119 0.83 -9.96 -29.22
C SER A 119 1.06 -9.13 -30.47
N ARG A 120 1.36 -7.83 -30.33
CA ARG A 120 1.64 -6.95 -31.47
C ARG A 120 2.91 -7.34 -32.22
N ARG A 121 3.98 -7.76 -31.52
CA ARG A 121 5.20 -8.27 -32.17
C ARG A 121 4.97 -9.54 -32.97
N MET A 122 4.14 -10.46 -32.47
CA MET A 122 3.81 -11.70 -33.19
C MET A 122 2.98 -11.42 -34.45
N GLU A 123 2.11 -10.42 -34.41
CA GLU A 123 1.31 -9.98 -35.55
C GLU A 123 2.17 -9.29 -36.64
N ASP A 124 3.14 -8.45 -36.25
CA ASP A 124 4.09 -7.85 -37.19
C ASP A 124 5.01 -8.90 -37.86
N ASP A 125 5.45 -9.92 -37.12
CA ASP A 125 6.35 -10.97 -37.61
C ASP A 125 5.64 -11.96 -38.56
N THR A 126 4.31 -12.06 -38.50
CA THR A 126 3.50 -12.89 -39.42
C THR A 126 3.03 -12.14 -40.66
N GLY A 127 3.27 -10.83 -40.76
CA GLY A 127 2.79 -9.95 -41.83
C GLY A 127 3.74 -9.66 -43.01
N GLN A 128 5.00 -10.14 -43.00
CA GLN A 128 5.94 -9.96 -44.11
C GLN A 128 6.07 -11.22 -44.99
N PRO A 129 5.49 -11.25 -46.21
CA PRO A 129 6.03 -12.09 -47.26
C PRO A 129 7.31 -11.43 -47.78
N GLU A 130 8.45 -12.12 -47.59
CA GLU A 130 9.71 -11.79 -48.24
C GLU A 130 9.53 -11.99 -49.75
N ILE A 131 9.27 -10.90 -50.49
CA ILE A 131 9.28 -10.91 -51.95
C ILE A 131 10.69 -10.50 -52.37
N ALA A 132 11.52 -11.48 -52.67
CA ALA A 132 12.78 -11.35 -53.38
C ALA A 132 12.66 -12.04 -54.75
#